data_AF-A0A2Z6RLH0-F1
#
_entry.id   AF-A0A2Z6RLH0-F1
#
_cell.length_a   1.000
_cell.length_b   1.000
_cell.length_c   1.000
_cell.angle_alpha   90.00
_cell.angle_beta   90.00
_cell.angle_gamma   90.00
#
_symmetry.space_group_name_H-M   'P 1'
#
loop_
_entity.id
_entity.type
_entity.pdbx_description
1 polymer ?
#
loop_
_entity_poly.entity_id
_entity_poly.type
_entity_poly.pdbx_seq_one_letter_code
_entity_poly.pdbx_strand_id
1 'polypeptide(L)'
;MFNSIKRQNKRVPQREEVSQQEVVSQQEEISKREEIFSTKIDNTEPQKPNYKKYLTDFIEYANEGIHSSINSLQSINIIQKMSHIYEMPSFILSDDDLNTLTVQKFLKDYTLEDICNIINKYGIKKELEIKGYKDIIINFDTSDYFVHRLTITDKSLLNFTSAIKNINGQFLIDLFIRKKEFIVSDFKTYQVLRRAETFYEEFEDKHVDAIEVYKFMENQLNDKYSLYLIEWICMQDPHSEFSQSRPQLPGQNYPGLRISRKVGNMLIDLAHKGDGLSNIPEYFHNAYVYHTQDYIFLNPAFQAYFDCLYSLKNDLKVHGLSAVSWAFHNGHVKNINGEIEIWKPEEQVYPISSKLSLYFDSHGYKSLYNIFRKRGYQVSIDWNNAREIWKFSLNHEFEVINEVINDDTAENNIRNIHNIHIEDEKKNELDVIEDVANEHHQNEKKHIWITEKSRI
;
A
#
# COMPACT_ATOMS: atom_id res chain seq x y z
N MET A 1 -44.95 -53.22 27.14
CA MET A 1 -44.71 -54.22 26.07
C MET A 1 -43.25 -54.64 26.12
N PHE A 2 -43.02 -55.87 26.63
CA PHE A 2 -42.00 -56.87 26.28
C PHE A 2 -40.57 -56.41 25.90
N ASN A 3 -39.56 -56.69 26.78
CA ASN A 3 -38.59 -57.82 26.73
C ASN A 3 -37.36 -57.52 25.83
N SER A 4 -36.09 -57.92 26.04
CA SER A 4 -35.36 -58.74 27.03
C SER A 4 -33.91 -58.97 26.51
N ILE A 5 -32.87 -58.82 27.37
CA ILE A 5 -31.58 -59.56 27.45
C ILE A 5 -30.54 -59.50 26.26
N LYS A 6 -29.29 -59.08 26.53
CA LYS A 6 -28.03 -59.91 26.55
C LYS A 6 -26.70 -59.13 26.67
N ARG A 7 -25.87 -59.61 27.60
CA ARG A 7 -24.43 -59.33 27.80
C ARG A 7 -23.57 -59.83 26.62
N GLN A 8 -22.44 -59.17 26.34
CA GLN A 8 -21.17 -59.82 25.98
C GLN A 8 -19.96 -58.91 26.30
N ASN A 9 -18.95 -59.49 26.96
CA ASN A 9 -17.64 -58.92 27.28
C ASN A 9 -16.77 -58.74 26.02
N LYS A 10 -15.96 -57.66 25.94
CA LYS A 10 -14.68 -57.70 25.19
C LYS A 10 -13.62 -56.74 25.78
N ARG A 11 -12.40 -57.29 25.78
CA ARG A 11 -11.13 -56.95 26.45
C ARG A 11 -10.57 -55.54 26.19
N VAL A 12 -9.85 -55.04 27.20
CA VAL A 12 -8.89 -53.91 27.17
C VAL A 12 -7.62 -54.33 26.39
N PRO A 13 -7.02 -53.50 25.52
CA PRO A 13 -5.74 -53.81 24.89
C PRO A 13 -4.53 -53.42 25.75
N GLN A 14 -3.53 -54.30 25.75
CA GLN A 14 -2.21 -54.16 26.37
C GLN A 14 -1.34 -53.13 25.62
N ARG A 15 -0.49 -52.41 26.35
CA ARG A 15 0.61 -51.57 25.84
C ARG A 15 1.68 -52.47 25.20
N GLU A 16 2.09 -52.16 23.99
CA GLU A 16 3.28 -52.73 23.35
C GLU A 16 4.55 -52.04 23.90
N GLU A 17 5.49 -52.83 24.41
CA GLU A 17 6.83 -52.42 24.80
C GLU A 17 7.71 -52.32 23.55
N VAL A 18 8.22 -51.12 23.25
CA VAL A 18 9.27 -50.91 22.24
C VAL A 18 10.61 -51.36 22.83
N SER A 19 11.33 -52.21 22.10
CA SER A 19 12.55 -52.86 22.57
C SER A 19 13.74 -51.88 22.70
N GLN A 20 14.53 -52.03 23.76
CA GLN A 20 15.70 -51.19 24.08
C GLN A 20 16.86 -51.29 23.06
N GLN A 21 16.75 -52.11 22.02
CA GLN A 21 17.78 -52.26 20.98
C GLN A 21 17.67 -51.21 19.85
N GLU A 22 16.49 -50.63 19.61
CA GLU A 22 16.31 -49.58 18.57
C GLU A 22 16.77 -48.19 19.02
N VAL A 23 16.80 -47.92 20.34
CA VAL A 23 17.22 -46.62 20.88
C VAL A 23 18.75 -46.47 20.87
N VAL A 24 19.49 -47.58 20.98
CA VAL A 24 20.97 -47.56 21.03
C VAL A 24 21.57 -47.34 19.64
N SER A 25 20.96 -47.85 18.56
CA SER A 25 21.51 -47.63 17.20
C SER A 25 21.29 -46.20 16.68
N GLN A 26 20.25 -45.51 17.13
CA GLN A 26 20.01 -44.11 16.75
C GLN A 26 20.93 -43.12 17.47
N GLN A 27 21.38 -43.43 18.70
CA GLN A 27 22.32 -42.58 19.43
C GLN A 27 23.77 -42.70 18.90
N GLU A 28 24.19 -43.87 18.40
CA GLU A 28 25.51 -44.03 17.77
C GLU A 28 25.63 -43.35 16.39
N GLU A 29 24.52 -43.20 15.65
CA GLU A 29 24.50 -42.43 14.39
C GLU A 29 24.56 -40.91 14.60
N ILE A 30 24.02 -40.40 15.72
CA ILE A 30 24.04 -38.97 16.06
C ILE A 30 25.46 -38.55 16.49
N SER A 31 26.13 -39.33 17.35
CA SER A 31 27.53 -39.02 17.76
C SER A 31 28.53 -39.10 16.61
N LYS A 32 28.34 -40.00 15.62
CA LYS A 32 29.21 -40.05 14.43
C LYS A 32 28.99 -38.88 13.46
N ARG A 33 27.80 -38.26 13.45
CA ARG A 33 27.55 -37.04 12.65
C ARG A 33 28.14 -35.79 13.29
N GLU A 34 28.18 -35.71 14.62
CA GLU A 34 28.76 -34.57 15.35
C GLU A 34 30.30 -34.53 15.25
N GLU A 35 30.98 -35.69 15.20
CA GLU A 35 32.44 -35.73 14.99
C GLU A 35 32.87 -35.26 13.57
N ILE A 36 32.06 -35.52 12.53
CA ILE A 36 32.38 -35.14 11.14
C ILE A 36 32.23 -33.63 10.91
N PHE A 37 31.40 -32.93 11.70
CA PHE A 37 31.21 -31.48 11.60
C PHE A 37 32.30 -30.64 12.29
N SER A 38 33.20 -31.26 13.08
CA SER A 38 34.19 -30.54 13.89
C SER A 38 35.54 -30.31 13.22
N THR A 39 35.78 -30.84 12.00
CA THR A 39 37.05 -30.67 11.28
C THR A 39 36.83 -30.20 9.84
N LYS A 40 36.61 -28.88 9.68
CA LYS A 40 37.10 -28.03 8.57
C LYS A 40 36.52 -26.62 8.73
N ILE A 41 37.12 -25.84 9.63
CA ILE A 41 37.03 -24.38 9.57
C ILE A 41 38.29 -23.93 8.83
N ASP A 42 38.16 -23.71 7.53
CA ASP A 42 39.15 -22.95 6.78
C ASP A 42 38.78 -21.46 6.95
N ASN A 43 39.75 -20.67 7.42
CA ASN A 43 39.60 -19.24 7.64
C ASN A 43 39.52 -18.50 6.30
N THR A 44 38.32 -18.23 5.82
CA THR A 44 38.05 -17.15 4.87
C THR A 44 36.88 -16.32 5.38
N GLU A 45 37.10 -15.01 5.52
CA GLU A 45 36.05 -14.05 5.92
C GLU A 45 34.80 -14.22 5.03
N PRO A 46 33.59 -14.27 5.59
CA PRO A 46 32.38 -14.35 4.79
C PRO A 46 32.18 -13.04 4.03
N GLN A 47 32.40 -13.08 2.71
CA GLN A 47 31.95 -12.01 1.81
C GLN A 47 30.43 -11.91 1.90
N LYS A 48 29.94 -10.76 2.38
CA LYS A 48 28.51 -10.43 2.48
C LYS A 48 27.86 -10.46 1.09
N PRO A 49 26.73 -11.16 0.90
CA PRO A 49 26.16 -11.39 -0.43
C PRO A 49 25.46 -10.15 -1.01
N ASN A 50 25.59 -10.04 -2.33
CA ASN A 50 25.34 -8.92 -3.23
C ASN A 50 23.89 -8.96 -3.78
N TYR A 51 23.03 -7.99 -3.47
CA TYR A 51 21.61 -8.01 -3.89
C TYR A 51 21.43 -7.75 -5.39
N LYS A 52 22.51 -7.46 -6.12
CA LYS A 52 22.51 -7.23 -7.57
C LYS A 52 22.01 -8.45 -8.36
N LYS A 53 22.27 -9.68 -7.89
CA LYS A 53 21.80 -10.90 -8.57
C LYS A 53 20.28 -11.11 -8.48
N TYR A 54 19.66 -10.71 -7.37
CA TYR A 54 18.19 -10.77 -7.18
C TYR A 54 17.43 -9.84 -8.14
N LEU A 55 17.98 -8.67 -8.46
CA LEU A 55 17.37 -7.75 -9.43
C LEU A 55 17.73 -8.10 -10.88
N THR A 56 18.96 -8.56 -11.14
CA THR A 56 19.38 -8.94 -12.51
C THR A 56 18.63 -10.18 -13.01
N ASP A 57 18.44 -11.21 -12.18
CA ASP A 57 17.74 -12.44 -12.59
C ASP A 57 16.21 -12.22 -12.68
N PHE A 58 15.65 -11.32 -11.85
CA PHE A 58 14.25 -10.88 -11.93
C PHE A 58 13.97 -10.04 -13.19
N ILE A 59 14.93 -9.18 -13.57
CA ILE A 59 14.90 -8.40 -14.81
C ILE A 59 15.14 -9.30 -16.01
N GLU A 60 16.05 -10.28 -15.98
CA GLU A 60 16.28 -11.23 -17.09
C GLU A 60 15.08 -12.16 -17.29
N TYR A 61 14.40 -12.64 -16.26
CA TYR A 61 13.19 -13.46 -16.42
C TYR A 61 12.00 -12.65 -16.97
N ALA A 62 11.78 -11.43 -16.44
CA ALA A 62 10.79 -10.52 -16.99
C ALA A 62 11.16 -10.11 -18.44
N ASN A 63 12.45 -9.93 -18.72
CA ASN A 63 12.97 -9.55 -20.03
C ASN A 63 13.09 -10.72 -21.01
N GLU A 64 13.20 -11.99 -20.63
CA GLU A 64 13.25 -13.13 -21.55
C GLU A 64 11.85 -13.48 -22.06
N GLY A 65 10.82 -13.38 -21.19
CA GLY A 65 9.42 -13.41 -21.61
C GLY A 65 9.06 -12.23 -22.52
N ILE A 66 9.67 -11.07 -22.28
CA ILE A 66 9.52 -9.87 -23.10
C ILE A 66 10.41 -9.92 -24.36
N HIS A 67 11.61 -10.52 -24.38
CA HIS A 67 12.55 -10.57 -25.50
C HIS A 67 12.18 -11.64 -26.53
N SER A 68 11.66 -12.79 -26.08
CA SER A 68 10.98 -13.75 -26.95
C SER A 68 9.79 -13.10 -27.67
N SER A 69 9.08 -12.21 -26.97
CA SER A 69 7.99 -11.41 -27.52
C SER A 69 8.47 -10.21 -28.36
N ILE A 70 9.60 -9.57 -28.04
CA ILE A 70 10.14 -8.39 -28.74
C ILE A 70 10.84 -8.79 -30.04
N ASN A 71 11.60 -9.88 -30.09
CA ASN A 71 12.27 -10.31 -31.32
C ASN A 71 11.28 -10.83 -32.38
N SER A 72 10.06 -11.22 -31.98
CA SER A 72 8.95 -11.48 -32.90
C SER A 72 8.11 -10.22 -33.23
N LEU A 73 8.33 -9.10 -32.54
CA LEU A 73 7.57 -7.84 -32.67
C LEU A 73 8.39 -6.63 -33.14
N GLN A 74 9.68 -6.77 -33.45
CA GLN A 74 10.56 -5.69 -33.94
C GLN A 74 10.16 -5.10 -35.32
N SER A 75 9.05 -5.52 -35.90
CA SER A 75 8.46 -4.91 -37.10
C SER A 75 7.14 -4.18 -36.85
N ILE A 76 6.67 -4.02 -35.60
CA ILE A 76 5.35 -3.42 -35.33
C ILE A 76 5.42 -2.35 -34.23
N ASN A 77 5.05 -1.12 -34.60
CA ASN A 77 5.13 0.14 -33.87
C ASN A 77 4.43 0.11 -32.49
N ILE A 78 5.20 0.03 -31.39
CA ILE A 78 4.71 -0.19 -30.00
C ILE A 78 3.98 1.03 -29.42
N ILE A 79 4.31 2.25 -29.88
CA ILE A 79 3.69 3.48 -29.36
C ILE A 79 2.21 3.59 -29.77
N GLN A 80 1.83 3.03 -30.94
CA GLN A 80 0.41 2.90 -31.31
C GLN A 80 -0.31 1.83 -30.48
N LYS A 81 0.39 0.79 -29.98
CA LYS A 81 -0.24 -0.31 -29.23
C LYS A 81 -0.42 -0.06 -27.74
N MET A 82 0.40 0.79 -27.09
CA MET A 82 0.13 1.17 -25.70
C MET A 82 -1.09 2.09 -25.56
N SER A 83 -1.42 2.89 -26.60
CA SER A 83 -2.74 3.52 -26.68
C SER A 83 -3.87 2.50 -26.86
N HIS A 84 -3.62 1.34 -27.47
CA HIS A 84 -4.60 0.26 -27.65
C HIS A 84 -4.80 -0.66 -26.42
N ILE A 85 -3.90 -0.69 -25.42
CA ILE A 85 -4.10 -1.48 -24.18
C ILE A 85 -5.02 -0.74 -23.19
N TYR A 86 -5.08 0.59 -23.28
CA TYR A 86 -6.05 1.45 -22.61
C TYR A 86 -7.12 2.00 -23.56
N GLU A 87 -7.30 1.38 -24.73
CA GLU A 87 -8.47 1.65 -25.54
C GLU A 87 -9.70 1.12 -24.80
N MET A 88 -10.37 2.06 -24.15
CA MET A 88 -11.74 1.96 -23.68
C MET A 88 -12.58 1.26 -24.76
N PRO A 89 -13.24 0.13 -24.49
CA PRO A 89 -14.14 -0.44 -25.46
C PRO A 89 -15.28 0.56 -25.70
N SER A 90 -15.38 1.10 -26.90
CA SER A 90 -16.63 1.69 -27.38
C SER A 90 -17.64 0.55 -27.51
N PHE A 91 -18.49 0.36 -26.50
CA PHE A 91 -19.50 -0.70 -26.56
C PHE A 91 -20.67 -0.25 -27.43
N ILE A 92 -20.81 -0.89 -28.59
CA ILE A 92 -22.08 -0.98 -29.31
C ILE A 92 -22.91 -2.04 -28.57
N LEU A 93 -23.94 -1.61 -27.84
CA LEU A 93 -24.91 -2.51 -27.22
C LEU A 93 -25.75 -3.20 -28.32
N SER A 94 -25.99 -4.50 -28.17
CA SER A 94 -27.00 -5.20 -28.97
C SER A 94 -28.41 -4.92 -28.43
N ASP A 95 -29.38 -4.77 -29.32
CA ASP A 95 -30.77 -4.39 -29.02
C ASP A 95 -31.51 -5.33 -28.04
N ASP A 96 -30.95 -6.49 -27.69
CA ASP A 96 -31.53 -7.46 -26.76
C ASP A 96 -31.35 -7.11 -25.27
N ASP A 97 -30.50 -6.15 -24.91
CA ASP A 97 -30.32 -5.68 -23.51
C ASP A 97 -31.39 -4.67 -23.05
N LEU A 98 -32.35 -4.32 -23.91
CA LEU A 98 -33.30 -3.23 -23.70
C LEU A 98 -34.51 -3.56 -22.79
N ASN A 99 -34.63 -4.78 -22.25
CA ASN A 99 -35.89 -5.21 -21.60
C ASN A 99 -35.85 -5.50 -20.09
N THR A 100 -34.82 -5.08 -19.36
CA THR A 100 -34.92 -4.89 -17.91
C THR A 100 -34.12 -3.67 -17.47
N LEU A 101 -34.67 -2.46 -17.64
CA LEU A 101 -34.13 -1.26 -17.01
C LEU A 101 -34.48 -1.26 -15.50
N THR A 102 -33.91 -2.21 -14.77
CA THR A 102 -33.66 -2.03 -13.35
C THR A 102 -32.67 -0.86 -13.23
N VAL A 103 -33.05 0.21 -12.53
CA VAL A 103 -32.14 1.31 -12.21
C VAL A 103 -30.91 0.69 -11.53
N GLN A 104 -29.79 0.62 -12.24
CA GLN A 104 -28.58 0.03 -11.70
C GLN A 104 -28.07 0.91 -10.57
N LYS A 105 -28.02 0.32 -9.36
CA LYS A 105 -27.48 0.98 -8.17
C LYS A 105 -25.96 0.93 -8.21
N PHE A 106 -25.33 2.02 -7.77
CA PHE A 106 -23.90 2.06 -7.52
C PHE A 106 -23.51 1.05 -6.44
N LEU A 107 -22.53 0.19 -6.74
CA LEU A 107 -22.09 -0.93 -5.90
C LEU A 107 -23.23 -1.84 -5.42
N LYS A 108 -24.31 -1.94 -6.22
CA LYS A 108 -25.57 -2.67 -5.93
C LYS A 108 -26.38 -2.09 -4.76
N ASP A 109 -25.90 -1.05 -4.10
CA ASP A 109 -26.41 -0.58 -2.81
C ASP A 109 -26.99 0.84 -2.86
N TYR A 110 -26.45 1.72 -3.71
CA TYR A 110 -26.69 3.17 -3.63
C TYR A 110 -27.32 3.74 -4.89
N THR A 111 -28.33 4.58 -4.74
CA THR A 111 -28.89 5.42 -5.80
C THR A 111 -28.10 6.72 -5.94
N LEU A 112 -28.36 7.50 -7.01
CA LEU A 112 -27.71 8.81 -7.19
C LEU A 112 -28.07 9.79 -6.06
N GLU A 113 -29.31 9.72 -5.58
CA GLU A 113 -29.76 10.53 -4.44
C GLU A 113 -28.99 10.15 -3.16
N ASP A 114 -28.78 8.85 -2.90
CA ASP A 114 -27.98 8.40 -1.77
C ASP A 114 -26.55 8.96 -1.84
N ILE A 115 -25.90 8.86 -3.01
CA ILE A 115 -24.54 9.37 -3.21
C ILE A 115 -24.49 10.90 -3.00
N CYS A 116 -25.44 11.64 -3.54
CA CYS A 116 -25.55 13.09 -3.31
C CYS A 116 -25.70 13.43 -1.82
N ASN A 117 -26.55 12.69 -1.10
CA ASN A 117 -26.76 12.88 0.33
C ASN A 117 -25.48 12.60 1.14
N ILE A 118 -24.75 11.54 0.79
CA ILE A 118 -23.47 11.21 1.44
C ILE A 118 -22.40 12.28 1.14
N ILE A 119 -22.27 12.74 -0.10
CA ILE A 119 -21.34 13.82 -0.49
C ILE A 119 -21.62 15.10 0.32
N ASN A 120 -22.90 15.44 0.52
CA ASN A 120 -23.32 16.57 1.33
C ASN A 120 -23.03 16.34 2.83
N LYS A 121 -23.32 15.15 3.37
CA LYS A 121 -23.05 14.75 4.76
C LYS A 121 -21.57 14.97 5.14
N TYR A 122 -20.63 14.61 4.26
CA TYR A 122 -19.19 14.79 4.50
C TYR A 122 -18.67 16.20 4.15
N GLY A 123 -19.55 17.10 3.69
CA GLY A 123 -19.22 18.48 3.34
C GLY A 123 -18.31 18.61 2.11
N ILE A 124 -18.25 17.59 1.24
CA ILE A 124 -17.42 17.61 0.03
C ILE A 124 -17.91 18.69 -0.92
N LYS A 125 -19.22 18.73 -1.21
CA LYS A 125 -19.82 19.75 -2.09
C LYS A 125 -19.51 21.17 -1.60
N LYS A 126 -19.66 21.42 -0.30
CA LYS A 126 -19.37 22.72 0.33
C LYS A 126 -17.92 23.15 0.15
N GLU A 127 -16.95 22.23 0.27
CA GLU A 127 -15.54 22.56 0.03
C GLU A 127 -15.24 22.90 -1.43
N LEU A 128 -15.88 22.21 -2.38
CA LEU A 128 -15.74 22.53 -3.79
C LEU A 128 -16.33 23.93 -4.09
N GLU A 129 -17.46 24.28 -3.48
CA GLU A 129 -18.06 25.62 -3.58
C GLU A 129 -17.16 26.72 -3.01
N ILE A 130 -16.51 26.49 -1.86
CA ILE A 130 -15.53 27.42 -1.26
C ILE A 130 -14.35 27.67 -2.21
N LYS A 131 -13.95 26.66 -2.99
CA LYS A 131 -12.89 26.75 -4.01
C LYS A 131 -13.34 27.38 -5.32
N GLY A 132 -14.60 27.80 -5.42
CA GLY A 132 -15.14 28.50 -6.58
C GLY A 132 -15.87 27.61 -7.59
N TYR A 133 -16.04 26.31 -7.31
CA TYR A 133 -16.82 25.39 -8.14
C TYR A 133 -18.30 25.42 -7.72
N LYS A 134 -19.14 26.11 -8.51
CA LYS A 134 -20.52 26.45 -8.14
C LYS A 134 -21.56 25.53 -8.76
N ASP A 135 -21.25 24.95 -9.91
CA ASP A 135 -22.16 24.15 -10.74
C ASP A 135 -21.69 22.69 -10.73
N ILE A 136 -21.68 22.10 -9.53
CA ILE A 136 -21.21 20.74 -9.30
C ILE A 136 -22.14 19.72 -9.97
N ILE A 137 -21.54 18.82 -10.75
CA ILE A 137 -22.19 17.70 -11.43
C ILE A 137 -21.64 16.42 -10.82
N ILE A 138 -22.54 15.55 -10.36
CA ILE A 138 -22.22 14.23 -9.81
C ILE A 138 -22.80 13.20 -10.75
N ASN A 139 -21.96 12.29 -11.24
CA ASN A 139 -22.36 11.19 -12.11
C ASN A 139 -21.74 9.89 -11.61
N PHE A 140 -22.47 8.79 -11.74
CA PHE A 140 -21.84 7.47 -11.66
C PHE A 140 -22.13 6.66 -12.91
N ASP A 141 -21.19 5.80 -13.26
CA ASP A 141 -21.28 4.83 -14.34
C ASP A 141 -21.26 3.43 -13.74
N THR A 142 -22.27 2.64 -14.10
CA THR A 142 -22.47 1.24 -13.67
C THR A 142 -22.51 0.28 -14.87
N SER A 143 -22.09 0.74 -16.05
CA SER A 143 -22.06 -0.07 -17.26
C SER A 143 -21.15 -1.29 -17.15
N ASP A 144 -20.03 -1.16 -16.44
CA ASP A 144 -19.19 -2.29 -16.03
C ASP A 144 -19.80 -2.99 -14.81
N TYR A 145 -19.98 -4.31 -14.93
CA TYR A 145 -20.63 -5.14 -13.92
C TYR A 145 -19.84 -5.28 -12.61
N PHE A 146 -18.53 -5.04 -12.65
CA PHE A 146 -17.62 -5.23 -11.54
C PHE A 146 -17.10 -3.90 -10.99
N VAL A 147 -16.65 -3.00 -11.86
CA VAL A 147 -16.00 -1.74 -11.48
C VAL A 147 -16.91 -0.57 -11.81
N HIS A 148 -17.41 0.09 -10.78
CA HIS A 148 -18.24 1.26 -10.97
C HIS A 148 -17.38 2.53 -10.91
N ARG A 149 -17.78 3.56 -11.65
CA ARG A 149 -17.11 4.86 -11.64
C ARG A 149 -17.99 5.90 -10.96
N LEU A 150 -17.42 6.74 -10.10
CA LEU A 150 -18.05 7.94 -9.55
C LEU A 150 -17.22 9.15 -9.95
N THR A 151 -17.82 10.08 -10.68
CA THR A 151 -17.17 11.31 -11.13
C THR A 151 -17.91 12.51 -10.55
N ILE A 152 -17.16 13.40 -9.92
CA ILE A 152 -17.61 14.72 -9.47
C ILE A 152 -16.84 15.76 -10.29
N THR A 153 -17.58 16.62 -10.98
CA THR A 153 -17.02 17.69 -11.80
C THR A 153 -17.79 18.99 -11.59
N ASP A 154 -17.38 20.05 -12.26
CA ASP A 154 -18.07 21.34 -12.30
C ASP A 154 -18.28 21.76 -13.75
N LYS A 155 -19.41 22.42 -14.03
CA LYS A 155 -19.74 22.87 -15.39
C LYS A 155 -18.65 23.73 -16.04
N SER A 156 -17.91 24.53 -15.25
CA SER A 156 -16.79 25.33 -15.75
C SER A 156 -15.65 24.50 -16.37
N LEU A 157 -15.49 23.25 -15.93
CA LEU A 157 -14.49 22.31 -16.44
C LEU A 157 -14.92 21.60 -17.73
N LEU A 158 -16.22 21.68 -18.07
CA LEU A 158 -16.82 21.02 -19.23
C LEU A 158 -16.85 21.93 -20.48
N ASN A 159 -16.21 23.10 -20.48
CA ASN A 159 -16.25 23.99 -21.64
C ASN A 159 -15.41 23.45 -22.81
N PHE A 160 -16.11 22.89 -23.79
CA PHE A 160 -15.64 22.13 -24.96
C PHE A 160 -14.99 22.94 -26.11
N THR A 161 -14.67 24.23 -25.94
CA THR A 161 -14.37 25.11 -27.10
C THR A 161 -12.90 25.42 -27.36
N SER A 162 -11.94 24.90 -26.59
CA SER A 162 -10.52 25.00 -26.96
C SER A 162 -9.97 23.63 -27.32
N ALA A 163 -9.70 23.43 -28.61
CA ALA A 163 -8.85 22.35 -29.10
C ALA A 163 -7.60 22.24 -28.20
N ILE A 164 -7.38 21.05 -27.63
CA ILE A 164 -6.23 20.70 -26.79
C ILE A 164 -6.25 21.32 -25.38
N LYS A 165 -7.34 21.15 -24.62
CA LYS A 165 -7.22 21.02 -23.14
C LYS A 165 -7.30 19.54 -22.76
N ASN A 166 -6.32 19.12 -21.97
CA ASN A 166 -6.06 17.73 -21.58
C ASN A 166 -7.32 17.10 -20.95
N ILE A 167 -7.78 15.94 -21.44
CA ILE A 167 -8.94 15.18 -20.91
C ILE A 167 -8.84 15.01 -19.39
N ASN A 168 -7.60 14.94 -18.90
CA ASN A 168 -7.25 14.83 -17.49
C ASN A 168 -7.74 15.98 -16.60
N GLY A 169 -8.20 17.12 -17.12
CA GLY A 169 -8.68 18.26 -16.32
C GLY A 169 -10.20 18.40 -16.19
N GLN A 170 -10.98 17.42 -16.68
CA GLN A 170 -12.45 17.53 -16.79
C GLN A 170 -13.22 17.09 -15.53
N PHE A 171 -12.52 16.72 -14.46
CA PHE A 171 -13.13 16.27 -13.21
C PHE A 171 -12.37 16.80 -12.00
N LEU A 172 -13.06 16.87 -10.87
CA LEU A 172 -12.53 17.24 -9.56
C LEU A 172 -12.22 15.99 -8.73
N ILE A 173 -13.16 15.06 -8.70
CA ILE A 173 -12.97 13.73 -8.09
C ILE A 173 -13.37 12.69 -9.12
N ASP A 174 -12.55 11.69 -9.31
CA ASP A 174 -12.91 10.53 -10.14
C ASP A 174 -12.43 9.26 -9.44
N LEU A 175 -13.34 8.32 -9.28
CA LEU A 175 -13.20 7.14 -8.44
C LEU A 175 -13.65 5.92 -9.23
N PHE A 176 -12.78 4.91 -9.31
CA PHE A 176 -13.11 3.56 -9.76
C PHE A 176 -13.07 2.63 -8.56
N ILE A 177 -14.19 1.97 -8.32
CA ILE A 177 -14.38 1.15 -7.13
C ILE A 177 -15.22 -0.07 -7.45
N ARG A 178 -14.87 -1.20 -6.85
CA ARG A 178 -15.65 -2.43 -6.95
C ARG A 178 -15.99 -3.00 -5.59
N LYS A 179 -17.13 -3.68 -5.50
CA LYS A 179 -17.50 -4.53 -4.36
C LYS A 179 -17.36 -5.99 -4.78
N LYS A 180 -16.50 -6.75 -4.11
CA LYS A 180 -16.24 -8.17 -4.41
C LYS A 180 -16.13 -8.99 -3.13
N GLU A 181 -16.58 -10.24 -3.19
CA GLU A 181 -16.28 -11.25 -2.18
C GLU A 181 -14.88 -11.81 -2.42
N PHE A 182 -13.98 -11.63 -1.45
CA PHE A 182 -12.60 -12.09 -1.46
C PHE A 182 -12.44 -13.36 -0.62
N ILE A 183 -11.67 -14.31 -1.14
CA ILE A 183 -11.01 -15.37 -0.36
C ILE A 183 -9.51 -15.11 -0.32
N VAL A 184 -8.77 -15.84 0.54
CA VAL A 184 -7.32 -15.61 0.70
C VAL A 184 -6.53 -15.63 -0.63
N SER A 185 -6.93 -16.48 -1.58
CA SER A 185 -6.28 -16.58 -2.89
C SER A 185 -6.51 -15.38 -3.81
N ASP A 186 -7.47 -14.51 -3.51
CA ASP A 186 -7.70 -13.29 -4.28
C ASP A 186 -6.70 -12.17 -3.94
N PHE A 187 -6.00 -12.27 -2.80
CA PHE A 187 -4.98 -11.29 -2.42
C PHE A 187 -3.67 -11.54 -3.20
N LYS A 188 -3.21 -10.50 -3.91
CA LYS A 188 -1.91 -10.43 -4.59
C LYS A 188 -0.78 -10.76 -3.63
N THR A 189 -0.72 -10.17 -2.43
CA THR A 189 0.38 -10.44 -1.48
C THR A 189 0.47 -11.93 -1.12
N TYR A 190 -0.68 -12.58 -0.87
CA TYR A 190 -0.73 -14.04 -0.65
C TYR A 190 -0.24 -14.83 -1.87
N GLN A 191 -0.71 -14.49 -3.08
CA GLN A 191 -0.27 -15.17 -4.30
C GLN A 191 1.25 -15.04 -4.54
N VAL A 192 1.81 -13.88 -4.22
CA VAL A 192 3.26 -13.62 -4.34
C VAL A 192 4.04 -14.46 -3.33
N LEU A 193 3.65 -14.43 -2.05
CA LEU A 193 4.31 -15.21 -0.99
C LEU A 193 4.24 -16.71 -1.25
N ARG A 194 3.08 -17.21 -1.70
CA ARG A 194 2.91 -18.63 -2.03
C ARG A 194 3.75 -19.06 -3.24
N ARG A 195 3.92 -18.20 -4.26
CA ARG A 195 4.80 -18.51 -5.40
C ARG A 195 6.26 -18.52 -4.98
N ALA A 196 6.68 -17.66 -4.05
CA ALA A 196 8.05 -17.62 -3.57
C ALA A 196 8.50 -18.98 -2.99
N GLU A 197 7.61 -19.73 -2.34
CA GLU A 197 7.88 -21.10 -1.88
C GLU A 197 8.40 -22.02 -3.00
N THR A 198 7.91 -21.87 -4.23
CA THR A 198 8.23 -22.76 -5.35
C THR A 198 9.59 -22.45 -6.01
N PHE A 199 10.15 -21.26 -5.79
CA PHE A 199 11.33 -20.79 -6.54
C PHE A 199 12.60 -20.61 -5.68
N TYR A 200 12.49 -20.53 -4.36
CA TYR A 200 13.63 -20.24 -3.46
C TYR A 200 14.16 -21.46 -2.70
N GLU A 201 14.41 -22.59 -3.38
CA GLU A 201 15.09 -23.73 -2.77
C GLU A 201 16.55 -23.41 -2.34
N GLU A 202 17.14 -22.31 -2.82
CA GLU A 202 18.54 -21.95 -2.57
C GLU A 202 18.78 -20.88 -1.46
N PHE A 203 17.74 -20.31 -0.84
CA PHE A 203 17.88 -19.29 0.21
C PHE A 203 17.03 -19.63 1.45
N GLU A 204 17.59 -20.45 2.34
CA GLU A 204 16.91 -21.11 3.46
C GLU A 204 16.13 -20.13 4.37
N ASP A 205 16.75 -19.03 4.81
CA ASP A 205 16.09 -18.08 5.74
C ASP A 205 14.91 -17.30 5.11
N LYS A 206 15.04 -16.89 3.84
CA LYS A 206 14.03 -16.08 3.15
C LYS A 206 12.83 -16.92 2.72
N HIS A 207 13.07 -18.20 2.46
CA HIS A 207 12.05 -19.18 2.15
C HIS A 207 11.15 -19.46 3.36
N VAL A 208 11.75 -19.60 4.55
CA VAL A 208 11.02 -19.80 5.82
C VAL A 208 10.11 -18.61 6.13
N ASP A 209 10.58 -17.37 5.96
CA ASP A 209 9.80 -16.16 6.20
C ASP A 209 8.52 -16.09 5.35
N ALA A 210 8.64 -16.33 4.05
CA ALA A 210 7.49 -16.31 3.15
C ALA A 210 6.47 -17.40 3.51
N ILE A 211 6.96 -18.59 3.87
CA ILE A 211 6.14 -19.72 4.32
C ILE A 211 5.35 -19.40 5.57
N GLU A 212 6.00 -18.84 6.59
CA GLU A 212 5.35 -18.48 7.84
C GLU A 212 4.22 -17.48 7.61
N VAL A 213 4.47 -16.44 6.80
CA VAL A 213 3.49 -15.40 6.53
C VAL A 213 2.30 -15.94 5.73
N TYR A 214 2.52 -16.64 4.61
CA TYR A 214 1.37 -17.11 3.82
C TYR A 214 0.56 -18.19 4.56
N LYS A 215 1.21 -19.10 5.30
CA LYS A 215 0.48 -20.10 6.12
C LYS A 215 -0.33 -19.44 7.22
N PHE A 216 0.21 -18.40 7.84
CA PHE A 216 -0.56 -17.57 8.76
C PHE A 216 -1.79 -16.96 8.08
N MET A 217 -1.62 -16.38 6.87
CA MET A 217 -2.74 -15.82 6.10
C MET A 217 -3.80 -16.88 5.77
N GLU A 218 -3.42 -18.08 5.32
CA GLU A 218 -4.37 -19.18 5.05
C GLU A 218 -5.18 -19.58 6.29
N ASN A 219 -4.51 -19.63 7.44
CA ASN A 219 -5.15 -20.03 8.68
C ASN A 219 -6.10 -18.97 9.24
N GLN A 220 -5.77 -17.68 9.11
CA GLN A 220 -6.57 -16.59 9.69
C GLN A 220 -7.55 -15.94 8.71
N LEU A 221 -7.26 -15.91 7.41
CA LEU A 221 -8.16 -15.43 6.36
C LEU A 221 -8.95 -16.60 5.74
N ASN A 222 -9.49 -17.47 6.58
CA ASN A 222 -10.11 -18.74 6.19
C ASN A 222 -11.60 -18.64 5.80
N ASP A 223 -12.08 -17.43 5.53
CA ASP A 223 -13.49 -17.13 5.27
C ASP A 223 -13.61 -16.19 4.06
N LYS A 224 -14.84 -15.87 3.64
CA LYS A 224 -15.12 -14.88 2.57
C LYS A 224 -15.26 -13.49 3.17
N TYR A 225 -14.69 -12.49 2.51
CA TYR A 225 -14.72 -11.10 2.94
C TYR A 225 -15.29 -10.20 1.85
N SER A 226 -16.36 -9.47 2.14
CA SER A 226 -16.97 -8.52 1.21
C SER A 226 -16.17 -7.21 1.24
N LEU A 227 -15.26 -7.00 0.29
CA LEU A 227 -14.39 -5.83 0.26
C LEU A 227 -14.81 -4.82 -0.81
N TYR A 228 -14.65 -3.55 -0.45
CA TYR A 228 -14.75 -2.42 -1.36
C TYR A 228 -13.34 -2.03 -1.81
N LEU A 229 -12.95 -2.43 -3.01
CA LEU A 229 -11.61 -2.17 -3.55
C LEU A 229 -11.62 -0.85 -4.34
N ILE A 230 -10.84 0.11 -3.86
CA ILE A 230 -10.51 1.33 -4.58
C ILE A 230 -9.47 0.93 -5.66
N GLU A 231 -9.93 0.82 -6.90
CA GLU A 231 -9.08 0.51 -8.06
C GLU A 231 -8.27 1.74 -8.46
N TRP A 232 -8.91 2.91 -8.41
CA TRP A 232 -8.24 4.18 -8.68
C TRP A 232 -9.05 5.33 -8.07
N ILE A 233 -8.35 6.33 -7.56
CA ILE A 233 -8.97 7.58 -7.12
C ILE A 233 -8.05 8.75 -7.44
N CYS A 234 -8.62 9.80 -8.04
CA CYS A 234 -7.96 11.08 -8.21
C CYS A 234 -8.82 12.19 -7.62
N MET A 235 -8.16 13.12 -6.94
CA MET A 235 -8.76 14.32 -6.36
C MET A 235 -7.88 15.50 -6.72
N GLN A 236 -8.35 16.35 -7.62
CA GLN A 236 -7.53 17.38 -8.26
C GLN A 236 -8.27 18.70 -8.40
N ASP A 237 -7.50 19.78 -8.41
CA ASP A 237 -7.96 21.15 -8.54
C ASP A 237 -7.37 21.75 -9.84
N PRO A 238 -8.06 21.60 -10.99
CA PRO A 238 -7.56 22.08 -12.28
C PRO A 238 -7.45 23.61 -12.39
N HIS A 239 -8.00 24.37 -11.44
CA HIS A 239 -7.87 25.83 -11.39
C HIS A 239 -6.67 26.28 -10.56
N SER A 240 -6.02 25.38 -9.82
CA SER A 240 -4.86 25.68 -9.00
C SER A 240 -3.56 25.37 -9.75
N GLU A 241 -2.50 26.08 -9.37
CA GLU A 241 -1.13 25.80 -9.78
C GLU A 241 -0.34 25.17 -8.63
N PHE A 242 0.71 24.41 -8.97
CA PHE A 242 1.65 23.92 -7.97
C PHE A 242 2.44 25.08 -7.36
N SER A 243 2.79 24.96 -6.09
CA SER A 243 3.54 25.97 -5.37
C SER A 243 4.62 25.34 -4.51
N GLN A 244 5.48 26.16 -3.94
CA GLN A 244 6.54 25.70 -3.05
C GLN A 244 6.01 24.96 -1.82
N SER A 245 4.89 25.45 -1.25
CA SER A 245 4.20 24.82 -0.13
C SER A 245 3.31 23.67 -0.56
N ARG A 246 3.10 23.48 -1.87
CA ARG A 246 2.25 22.44 -2.46
C ARG A 246 2.90 21.85 -3.72
N PRO A 247 4.10 21.25 -3.57
CA PRO A 247 4.81 20.69 -4.70
C PRO A 247 4.07 19.49 -5.28
N GLN A 248 4.26 19.26 -6.57
CA GLN A 248 3.67 18.15 -7.30
C GLN A 248 4.14 16.80 -6.74
N LEU A 249 3.21 15.91 -6.40
CA LEU A 249 3.52 14.51 -6.08
C LEU A 249 3.71 13.67 -7.37
N PRO A 250 4.43 12.54 -7.32
CA PRO A 250 4.48 11.61 -8.45
C PRO A 250 3.08 11.24 -8.96
N GLY A 251 2.89 11.27 -10.28
CA GLY A 251 1.62 10.96 -10.94
C GLY A 251 0.57 12.08 -10.93
N GLN A 252 0.79 13.22 -10.27
CA GLN A 252 -0.17 14.33 -10.29
C GLN A 252 -0.04 15.20 -11.55
N ASN A 253 -1.16 15.53 -12.18
CA ASN A 253 -1.22 16.53 -13.25
C ASN A 253 -1.61 17.93 -12.72
N TYR A 254 -2.35 17.98 -11.62
CA TYR A 254 -2.82 19.21 -10.97
C TYR A 254 -2.68 19.08 -9.45
N PRO A 255 -2.62 20.21 -8.70
CA PRO A 255 -2.65 20.19 -7.24
C PRO A 255 -3.88 19.46 -6.69
N GLY A 256 -3.74 18.77 -5.57
CA GLY A 256 -4.86 18.07 -4.95
C GLY A 256 -5.91 19.01 -4.32
N LEU A 257 -7.13 18.53 -4.10
CA LEU A 257 -8.22 19.33 -3.51
C LEU A 257 -8.07 19.61 -2.01
N ARG A 258 -7.15 18.96 -1.29
CA ARG A 258 -7.03 18.98 0.19
C ARG A 258 -8.29 18.48 0.94
N ILE A 259 -9.07 17.59 0.33
CA ILE A 259 -10.28 17.00 0.92
C ILE A 259 -10.17 15.47 1.10
N SER A 260 -8.95 14.92 1.04
CA SER A 260 -8.71 13.47 1.12
C SER A 260 -9.34 12.83 2.35
N ARG A 261 -9.27 13.45 3.53
CA ARG A 261 -9.90 12.94 4.76
C ARG A 261 -11.44 12.90 4.65
N LYS A 262 -12.06 13.90 4.01
CA LYS A 262 -13.53 13.92 3.81
C LYS A 262 -13.96 12.82 2.85
N VAL A 263 -13.21 12.63 1.76
CA VAL A 263 -13.47 11.58 0.78
C VAL A 263 -13.17 10.20 1.37
N GLY A 264 -12.10 10.02 2.15
CA GLY A 264 -11.80 8.78 2.86
C GLY A 264 -12.94 8.36 3.81
N ASN A 265 -13.42 9.30 4.63
CA ASN A 265 -14.56 9.04 5.53
C ASN A 265 -15.86 8.73 4.76
N MET A 266 -16.07 9.38 3.61
CA MET A 266 -17.18 9.08 2.70
C MET A 266 -17.10 7.64 2.18
N LEU A 267 -15.90 7.19 1.79
CA LEU A 267 -15.68 5.83 1.30
C LEU A 267 -15.89 4.79 2.40
N ILE A 268 -15.44 5.07 3.64
CA ILE A 268 -15.71 4.24 4.83
C ILE A 268 -17.22 4.07 5.05
N ASP A 269 -17.98 5.16 4.97
CA ASP A 269 -19.44 5.11 5.05
C ASP A 269 -20.05 4.31 3.90
N LEU A 270 -19.56 4.43 2.67
CA LEU A 270 -20.04 3.64 1.53
C LEU A 270 -19.76 2.14 1.71
N ALA A 271 -18.65 1.79 2.36
CA ALA A 271 -18.23 0.42 2.59
C ALA A 271 -18.83 -0.21 3.86
N HIS A 272 -19.67 0.50 4.63
CA HIS A 272 -20.19 0.02 5.93
C HIS A 272 -20.94 -1.31 5.87
N LYS A 273 -21.44 -1.71 4.69
CA LYS A 273 -22.14 -2.98 4.47
C LYS A 273 -21.20 -4.16 4.16
N GLY A 274 -19.90 -3.91 4.06
CA GLY A 274 -18.88 -4.93 3.82
C GLY A 274 -17.97 -5.16 5.03
N ASP A 275 -16.89 -5.89 4.79
CA ASP A 275 -15.89 -6.22 5.77
C ASP A 275 -14.74 -5.19 5.83
N GLY A 276 -14.51 -4.43 4.77
CA GLY A 276 -13.49 -3.39 4.74
C GLY A 276 -13.34 -2.68 3.40
N LEU A 277 -12.55 -1.60 3.40
CA LEU A 277 -12.00 -1.01 2.18
C LEU A 277 -10.61 -1.55 1.94
N SER A 278 -10.25 -1.72 0.67
CA SER A 278 -8.90 -2.10 0.28
C SER A 278 -8.42 -1.27 -0.90
N ASN A 279 -7.10 -1.19 -1.03
CA ASN A 279 -6.40 -0.52 -2.12
C ASN A 279 -4.99 -1.11 -2.25
N ILE A 280 -4.34 -0.85 -3.39
CA ILE A 280 -2.91 -1.11 -3.59
C ILE A 280 -2.26 0.24 -3.94
N PRO A 281 -1.65 0.94 -2.97
CA PRO A 281 -1.17 2.31 -3.15
C PRO A 281 0.07 2.36 -4.07
N GLU A 282 -0.14 2.74 -5.34
CA GLU A 282 0.90 2.76 -6.38
C GLU A 282 2.20 3.49 -5.97
N TYR A 283 2.07 4.65 -5.32
CA TYR A 283 3.19 5.47 -4.86
C TYR A 283 3.32 5.46 -3.33
N PHE A 284 4.53 5.72 -2.83
CA PHE A 284 4.82 5.82 -1.40
C PHE A 284 3.90 6.83 -0.66
N HIS A 285 3.67 8.03 -1.22
CA HIS A 285 2.76 9.00 -0.59
C HIS A 285 1.33 8.49 -0.47
N ASN A 286 0.85 7.67 -1.40
CA ASN A 286 -0.48 7.08 -1.30
C ASN A 286 -0.53 6.22 -0.04
N ALA A 287 0.43 5.29 0.11
CA ALA A 287 0.51 4.41 1.26
C ALA A 287 0.62 5.16 2.58
N TYR A 288 1.43 6.24 2.60
CA TYR A 288 1.57 7.12 3.75
C TYR A 288 0.25 7.79 4.12
N VAL A 289 -0.45 8.39 3.15
CA VAL A 289 -1.75 9.05 3.40
C VAL A 289 -2.80 8.06 3.89
N TYR A 290 -2.91 6.87 3.28
CA TYR A 290 -3.83 5.84 3.75
C TYR A 290 -3.47 5.35 5.15
N HIS A 291 -2.19 5.16 5.45
CA HIS A 291 -1.74 4.76 6.78
C HIS A 291 -2.11 5.79 7.86
N THR A 292 -2.03 7.10 7.57
CA THR A 292 -2.52 8.15 8.49
C THR A 292 -4.05 8.16 8.68
N GLN A 293 -4.78 7.30 7.97
CA GLN A 293 -6.23 7.11 8.07
C GLN A 293 -6.56 5.68 8.52
N ASP A 294 -5.68 5.07 9.32
CA ASP A 294 -5.86 3.75 9.94
C ASP A 294 -5.93 2.56 8.96
N TYR A 295 -5.44 2.73 7.73
CA TYR A 295 -5.24 1.59 6.83
C TYR A 295 -4.01 0.80 7.27
N ILE A 296 -4.16 -0.52 7.27
CA ILE A 296 -3.16 -1.49 7.69
C ILE A 296 -2.82 -2.39 6.50
N PHE A 297 -1.54 -2.65 6.27
CA PHE A 297 -1.11 -3.62 5.26
C PHE A 297 -1.56 -5.03 5.67
N LEU A 298 -2.16 -5.75 4.71
CA LEU A 298 -2.63 -7.11 4.94
C LEU A 298 -1.46 -8.03 5.32
N ASN A 299 -0.29 -7.84 4.71
CA ASN A 299 0.92 -8.60 5.03
C ASN A 299 1.62 -8.02 6.28
N PRO A 300 1.72 -8.75 7.41
CA PRO A 300 2.37 -8.25 8.62
C PRO A 300 3.87 -7.95 8.44
N ALA A 301 4.56 -8.67 7.54
CA ALA A 301 5.96 -8.39 7.21
C ALA A 301 6.09 -7.06 6.45
N PHE A 302 5.18 -6.79 5.52
CA PHE A 302 5.16 -5.54 4.78
C PHE A 302 4.76 -4.35 5.66
N GLN A 303 3.79 -4.52 6.59
CA GLN A 303 3.49 -3.49 7.59
C GLN A 303 4.74 -3.15 8.42
N ALA A 304 5.48 -4.17 8.88
CA ALA A 304 6.71 -3.97 9.64
C ALA A 304 7.79 -3.24 8.82
N TYR A 305 7.97 -3.60 7.54
CA TYR A 305 8.84 -2.90 6.61
C TYR A 305 8.41 -1.43 6.42
N PHE A 306 7.12 -1.18 6.20
CA PHE A 306 6.60 0.16 6.01
C PHE A 306 6.87 1.04 7.24
N ASP A 307 6.63 0.52 8.44
CA ASP A 307 6.89 1.24 9.69
C ASP A 307 8.39 1.45 9.95
N CYS A 308 9.27 0.63 9.35
CA CYS A 308 10.71 0.84 9.37
C CYS A 308 11.14 2.06 8.53
N LEU A 309 10.33 2.47 7.55
CA LEU A 309 10.57 3.70 6.77
C LEU A 309 10.43 4.96 7.63
N TYR A 310 10.02 4.84 8.90
CA TYR A 310 10.17 5.89 9.92
C TYR A 310 11.62 6.38 10.11
N SER A 311 12.61 5.61 9.64
CA SER A 311 13.99 6.11 9.47
C SER A 311 14.06 7.42 8.65
N LEU A 312 13.12 7.65 7.73
CA LEU A 312 12.99 8.87 6.93
C LEU A 312 12.19 10.01 7.61
N LYS A 313 11.85 9.90 8.89
CA LYS A 313 11.02 10.91 9.59
C LYS A 313 11.59 12.33 9.48
N ASN A 314 12.91 12.46 9.54
CA ASN A 314 13.59 13.74 9.47
C ASN A 314 13.51 14.29 8.04
N ASP A 315 13.71 13.44 7.03
CA ASP A 315 13.55 13.82 5.63
C ASP A 315 12.11 14.25 5.32
N LEU A 316 11.12 13.51 5.83
CA LEU A 316 9.70 13.86 5.72
C LEU A 316 9.41 15.22 6.36
N LYS A 317 9.99 15.50 7.54
CA LYS A 317 9.81 16.78 8.25
C LYS A 317 10.48 17.95 7.53
N VAL A 318 11.70 17.76 7.02
CA VAL A 318 12.52 18.84 6.42
C VAL A 318 12.13 19.09 4.97
N HIS A 319 12.00 18.01 4.19
CA HIS A 319 11.80 18.10 2.75
C HIS A 319 10.35 17.85 2.32
N GLY A 320 9.50 17.32 3.20
CA GLY A 320 8.10 17.06 2.92
C GLY A 320 7.84 15.75 2.17
N LEU A 321 6.59 15.30 2.21
CA LEU A 321 6.15 14.05 1.61
C LEU A 321 6.39 13.97 0.10
N SER A 322 6.34 15.11 -0.60
CA SER A 322 6.53 15.14 -2.05
C SER A 322 7.96 14.78 -2.47
N ALA A 323 8.96 15.47 -1.92
CA ALA A 323 10.35 15.17 -2.22
C ALA A 323 10.73 13.72 -1.85
N VAL A 324 10.28 13.23 -0.69
CA VAL A 324 10.52 11.83 -0.29
C VAL A 324 9.85 10.84 -1.26
N SER A 325 8.65 11.14 -1.75
CA SER A 325 7.98 10.28 -2.73
C SER A 325 8.67 10.27 -4.08
N TRP A 326 9.19 11.42 -4.52
CA TRP A 326 10.04 11.50 -5.70
C TRP A 326 11.38 10.78 -5.50
N ALA A 327 11.94 10.78 -4.28
CA ALA A 327 13.13 10.00 -3.98
C ALA A 327 12.89 8.50 -4.19
N PHE A 328 11.75 7.96 -3.73
CA PHE A 328 11.38 6.57 -4.03
C PHE A 328 11.16 6.35 -5.53
N HIS A 329 10.42 7.25 -6.19
CA HIS A 329 10.07 7.12 -7.60
C HIS A 329 11.30 7.14 -8.52
N ASN A 330 12.29 7.98 -8.22
CA ASN A 330 13.51 8.15 -9.01
C ASN A 330 14.65 7.20 -8.60
N GLY A 331 14.47 6.37 -7.56
CA GLY A 331 15.49 5.42 -7.12
C GLY A 331 16.62 6.02 -6.28
N HIS A 332 16.34 7.08 -5.51
CA HIS A 332 17.31 7.76 -4.63
C HIS A 332 17.29 7.27 -3.19
N VAL A 333 16.34 6.41 -2.83
CA VAL A 333 16.30 5.78 -1.51
C VAL A 333 17.24 4.58 -1.53
N LYS A 334 18.10 4.47 -0.52
CA LYS A 334 19.05 3.37 -0.34
C LYS A 334 18.85 2.68 0.99
N ASN A 335 18.95 1.36 0.99
CA ASN A 335 19.01 0.56 2.21
C ASN A 335 20.38 0.69 2.90
N ILE A 336 20.54 0.06 4.07
CA ILE A 336 21.81 0.06 4.83
C ILE A 336 23.01 -0.56 4.10
N ASN A 337 22.77 -1.36 3.06
CA ASN A 337 23.82 -1.95 2.22
C ASN A 337 24.21 -1.05 1.04
N GLY A 338 23.58 0.12 0.91
CA GLY A 338 23.81 1.07 -0.17
C GLY A 338 23.04 0.76 -1.47
N GLU A 339 22.12 -0.20 -1.44
CA GLU A 339 21.36 -0.64 -2.61
C GLU A 339 20.07 0.15 -2.73
N ILE A 340 19.62 0.39 -3.97
CA ILE A 340 18.40 1.14 -4.26
C ILE A 340 17.20 0.38 -3.67
N GLU A 341 16.46 1.08 -2.81
CA GLU A 341 15.19 0.60 -2.28
C GLU A 341 14.04 1.06 -3.18
N ILE A 342 13.37 0.10 -3.78
CA ILE A 342 12.27 0.34 -4.71
C ILE A 342 10.95 0.17 -3.95
N TRP A 343 10.09 1.21 -4.02
CA TRP A 343 8.73 1.10 -3.51
C TRP A 343 7.95 0.02 -4.27
N LYS A 344 7.49 -1.00 -3.55
CA LYS A 344 6.68 -2.10 -4.10
C LYS A 344 5.30 -2.09 -3.44
N PRO A 345 4.24 -1.72 -4.17
CA PRO A 345 2.94 -1.57 -3.54
C PRO A 345 2.28 -2.93 -3.23
N GLU A 346 1.81 -3.06 -1.98
CA GLU A 346 1.04 -4.20 -1.45
C GLU A 346 -0.33 -3.75 -0.93
N GLU A 347 -1.25 -4.71 -0.72
CA GLU A 347 -2.60 -4.43 -0.25
C GLU A 347 -2.62 -3.76 1.13
N GLN A 348 -3.22 -2.56 1.17
CA GLN A 348 -3.67 -1.89 2.39
C GLN A 348 -5.17 -2.08 2.56
N VAL A 349 -5.61 -2.15 3.81
CA VAL A 349 -7.00 -2.42 4.18
C VAL A 349 -7.39 -1.55 5.36
N TYR A 350 -8.56 -0.93 5.26
CA TYR A 350 -9.27 -0.37 6.40
C TYR A 350 -10.33 -1.40 6.84
N PRO A 351 -10.14 -2.10 7.97
CA PRO A 351 -11.10 -3.09 8.44
C PRO A 351 -12.37 -2.41 9.00
N ILE A 352 -13.55 -2.88 8.58
CA ILE A 352 -14.85 -2.37 9.04
C ILE A 352 -15.54 -3.41 9.92
N SER A 353 -15.58 -4.67 9.50
CA SER A 353 -16.24 -5.71 10.28
C SER A 353 -15.35 -6.21 11.41
N SER A 354 -15.99 -6.65 12.50
CA SER A 354 -15.27 -7.31 13.60
C SER A 354 -14.52 -8.56 13.11
N LYS A 355 -15.07 -9.27 12.13
CA LYS A 355 -14.45 -10.47 11.54
C LYS A 355 -13.12 -10.15 10.87
N LEU A 356 -13.06 -9.13 10.01
CA LEU A 356 -11.80 -8.73 9.38
C LEU A 356 -10.86 -8.05 10.38
N SER A 357 -11.40 -7.31 11.35
CA SER A 357 -10.58 -6.71 12.42
C SER A 357 -9.84 -7.77 13.24
N LEU A 358 -10.48 -8.92 13.53
CA LEU A 358 -9.85 -10.03 14.25
C LEU A 358 -8.59 -10.57 13.58
N TYR A 359 -8.46 -10.47 12.25
CA TYR A 359 -7.24 -10.85 11.53
C TYR A 359 -6.05 -9.98 11.97
N PHE A 360 -6.21 -8.65 11.92
CA PHE A 360 -5.20 -7.67 12.31
C PHE A 360 -4.94 -7.70 13.82
N ASP A 361 -5.96 -7.98 14.61
CA ASP A 361 -5.86 -8.07 16.05
C ASP A 361 -5.26 -9.38 16.57
N SER A 362 -5.15 -10.38 15.70
CA SER A 362 -4.69 -11.71 16.06
C SER A 362 -3.26 -11.68 16.64
N HIS A 363 -3.00 -12.61 17.57
CA HIS A 363 -1.65 -12.80 18.09
C HIS A 363 -0.66 -13.16 16.98
N GLY A 364 -1.10 -13.93 15.97
CA GLY A 364 -0.25 -14.29 14.83
C GLY A 364 0.19 -13.08 14.01
N TYR A 365 -0.72 -12.16 13.69
CA TYR A 365 -0.38 -10.93 12.95
C TYR A 365 0.65 -10.11 13.72
N LYS A 366 0.36 -9.83 15.00
CA LYS A 366 1.21 -9.03 15.89
C LYS A 366 2.57 -9.69 16.12
N SER A 367 2.63 -11.01 16.25
CA SER A 367 3.88 -11.75 16.43
C SER A 367 4.76 -11.68 15.18
N LEU A 368 4.21 -11.94 13.99
CA LEU A 368 4.95 -11.82 12.73
C LEU A 368 5.43 -10.38 12.52
N TYR A 369 4.55 -9.39 12.65
CA TYR A 369 4.90 -7.98 12.59
C TYR A 369 6.10 -7.66 13.49
N ASN A 370 6.06 -8.09 14.76
CA ASN A 370 7.15 -7.83 15.71
C ASN A 370 8.47 -8.52 15.34
N ILE A 371 8.41 -9.74 14.78
CA ILE A 371 9.60 -10.46 14.28
C ILE A 371 10.26 -9.66 13.17
N PHE A 372 9.51 -9.24 12.15
CA PHE A 372 10.05 -8.46 11.04
C PHE A 372 10.48 -7.06 11.48
N ARG A 373 9.75 -6.41 12.38
CA ARG A 373 10.10 -5.07 12.88
C ARG A 373 11.43 -5.06 13.62
N LYS A 374 11.72 -6.11 14.41
CA LYS A 374 12.98 -6.27 15.15
C LYS A 374 14.22 -6.42 14.26
N ARG A 375 14.05 -6.73 12.98
CA ARG A 375 15.17 -6.78 12.02
C ARG A 375 15.76 -5.40 11.74
N GLY A 376 15.07 -4.33 12.15
CA GLY A 376 15.62 -2.98 12.15
C GLY A 376 15.96 -2.49 10.75
N TYR A 377 15.10 -2.82 9.76
CA TYR A 377 15.26 -2.31 8.40
C TYR A 377 15.32 -0.78 8.43
N GLN A 378 16.23 -0.19 7.64
CA GLN A 378 16.46 1.24 7.60
C GLN A 378 16.83 1.65 6.18
N VAL A 379 16.43 2.87 5.85
CA VAL A 379 16.72 3.51 4.57
C VAL A 379 17.19 4.94 4.80
N SER A 380 17.84 5.48 3.77
CA SER A 380 18.25 6.88 3.69
C SER A 380 18.08 7.39 2.27
N ILE A 381 17.93 8.70 2.09
CA ILE A 381 17.87 9.33 0.77
C ILE A 381 19.24 9.89 0.42
N ASP A 382 19.72 9.58 -0.78
CA ASP A 382 20.96 10.14 -1.33
C ASP A 382 20.72 11.54 -1.92
N TRP A 383 20.52 12.53 -1.03
CA TRP A 383 20.22 13.92 -1.42
C TRP A 383 21.29 14.58 -2.29
N ASN A 384 22.54 14.12 -2.21
CA ASN A 384 23.66 14.65 -2.99
C ASN A 384 23.52 14.31 -4.48
N ASN A 385 23.01 13.11 -4.78
CA ASN A 385 22.82 12.61 -6.13
C ASN A 385 21.40 12.81 -6.67
N ALA A 386 20.49 13.34 -5.84
CA ALA A 386 19.08 13.56 -6.16
C ALA A 386 18.77 15.05 -6.43
N ARG A 387 19.56 15.72 -7.29
CA ARG A 387 19.40 17.17 -7.51
C ARG A 387 18.01 17.54 -8.05
N GLU A 388 17.44 16.69 -8.89
CA GLU A 388 16.17 16.96 -9.56
C GLU A 388 14.93 16.85 -8.65
N ILE A 389 15.05 16.26 -7.46
CA ILE A 389 13.94 16.14 -6.50
C ILE A 389 13.86 17.34 -5.54
N TRP A 390 14.90 18.18 -5.48
CA TRP A 390 14.92 19.36 -4.60
C TRP A 390 13.81 20.36 -4.93
N LYS A 391 13.40 20.47 -6.20
CA LYS A 391 12.25 21.27 -6.63
C LYS A 391 10.91 20.87 -6.01
N PHE A 392 10.83 19.68 -5.41
CA PHE A 392 9.66 19.19 -4.70
C PHE A 392 9.81 19.28 -3.17
N SER A 393 10.92 19.84 -2.69
CA SER A 393 11.24 19.97 -1.28
C SER A 393 10.53 21.16 -0.67
N LEU A 394 10.03 21.04 0.55
CA LEU A 394 9.51 22.20 1.29
C LEU A 394 10.62 23.17 1.72
N ASN A 395 11.88 22.71 1.79
CA ASN A 395 13.02 23.51 2.20
C ASN A 395 14.06 23.64 1.08
N HIS A 396 14.07 24.79 0.40
CA HIS A 396 15.02 25.12 -0.68
C HIS A 396 16.32 25.78 -0.22
N GLU A 397 16.49 26.09 1.07
CA GLU A 397 17.66 26.83 1.56
C GLU A 397 19.00 26.10 1.27
N PHE A 398 18.96 24.78 1.02
CA PHE A 398 20.13 23.98 0.63
C PHE A 398 20.55 24.11 -0.84
N GLU A 399 19.65 24.53 -1.73
CA GLU A 399 19.97 24.77 -3.16
C GLU A 399 20.79 26.07 -3.28
N VAL A 400 20.39 27.10 -2.53
CA VAL A 400 21.09 28.40 -2.48
C VAL A 400 22.50 28.25 -1.91
N ILE A 401 22.71 27.43 -0.87
CA ILE A 401 24.04 27.21 -0.30
C ILE A 401 24.98 26.55 -1.31
N ASN A 402 24.50 25.58 -2.10
CA ASN A 402 25.34 24.90 -3.09
C ASN A 402 25.58 25.71 -4.37
N GLU A 403 24.65 26.59 -4.78
CA GLU A 403 24.92 27.57 -5.83
C GLU A 403 25.92 28.64 -5.36
N VAL A 404 25.78 29.14 -4.12
CA VAL A 404 26.68 30.15 -3.54
C VAL A 404 28.07 29.59 -3.25
N ILE A 405 28.24 28.29 -2.96
CA ILE A 405 29.56 27.67 -2.82
C ILE A 405 30.28 27.50 -4.17
N ASN A 406 29.53 27.45 -5.29
CA ASN A 406 30.12 27.40 -6.64
C ASN A 406 30.44 28.79 -7.21
N ASP A 407 30.09 29.87 -6.52
CA ASP A 407 30.41 31.24 -6.91
C ASP A 407 31.44 31.80 -5.91
N ASP A 408 32.67 32.05 -6.40
CA ASP A 408 33.92 32.28 -5.65
C ASP A 408 33.96 33.58 -4.81
N THR A 409 32.91 33.94 -4.06
CA THR A 409 32.88 35.16 -3.21
C THR A 409 32.10 35.02 -1.89
N ALA A 410 32.09 33.84 -1.26
CA ALA A 410 31.27 33.58 -0.07
C ALA A 410 32.03 33.67 1.29
N GLU A 411 32.59 34.84 1.65
CA GLU A 411 33.06 35.09 3.04
C GLU A 411 32.26 36.16 3.81
N ASN A 412 31.32 36.89 3.20
CA ASN A 412 30.64 38.00 3.89
C ASN A 412 29.13 37.83 4.15
N ASN A 413 28.46 36.79 3.64
CA ASN A 413 26.99 36.69 3.73
C ASN A 413 26.45 35.83 4.90
N ILE A 414 27.32 35.19 5.69
CA ILE A 414 26.90 34.24 6.75
C ILE A 414 26.34 34.96 8.01
N ARG A 415 26.37 36.30 8.09
CA ARG A 415 25.97 37.02 9.33
C ARG A 415 24.53 37.51 9.42
N ASN A 416 23.70 37.43 8.37
CA ASN A 416 22.39 38.11 8.36
C ASN A 416 21.14 37.20 8.32
N ILE A 417 21.27 35.88 8.43
CA ILE A 417 20.09 34.98 8.48
C ILE A 417 19.80 34.59 9.94
N HIS A 418 19.43 35.58 10.72
CA HIS A 418 18.71 35.42 11.99
C HIS A 418 17.69 36.55 12.03
N ASN A 419 16.41 36.21 11.77
CA ASN A 419 15.17 36.98 12.00
C ASN A 419 14.29 37.10 10.76
N ILE A 420 13.55 36.05 10.39
CA ILE A 420 12.24 36.21 9.75
C ILE A 420 11.26 35.18 10.35
N HIS A 421 10.25 35.71 11.04
CA HIS A 421 9.09 34.99 11.57
C HIS A 421 8.21 34.43 10.44
N ILE A 422 7.83 33.15 10.54
CA ILE A 422 6.70 32.55 9.82
C ILE A 422 5.92 31.75 10.88
N GLU A 423 4.92 32.35 11.52
CA GLU A 423 4.27 31.78 12.71
C GLU A 423 2.84 31.23 12.54
N ASP A 424 2.14 31.41 11.42
CA ASP A 424 0.71 31.00 11.38
C ASP A 424 0.34 29.84 10.43
N GLU A 425 1.19 29.45 9.47
CA GLU A 425 0.86 28.34 8.53
C GLU A 425 1.55 27.01 8.86
N LYS A 426 2.58 27.05 9.71
CA LYS A 426 3.26 25.85 10.23
C LYS A 426 2.38 25.04 11.19
N LYS A 427 1.42 25.69 11.86
CA LYS A 427 0.60 25.08 12.92
C LYS A 427 -0.26 23.92 12.42
N ASN A 428 -0.93 24.03 11.28
CA ASN A 428 -1.87 22.97 10.82
C ASN A 428 -1.22 21.70 10.26
N GLU A 429 0.05 21.74 9.81
CA GLU A 429 0.79 20.53 9.38
C GLU A 429 1.69 19.99 10.50
N LEU A 430 2.17 20.84 11.41
CA LEU A 430 2.83 20.40 12.65
C LEU A 430 1.85 19.82 13.67
N ASP A 431 0.60 20.27 13.74
CA ASP A 431 -0.42 19.68 14.62
C ASP A 431 -0.71 18.23 14.20
N VAL A 432 -0.66 17.89 12.90
CA VAL A 432 -0.78 16.50 12.42
C VAL A 432 0.46 15.66 12.76
N ILE A 433 1.65 16.26 12.81
CA ILE A 433 2.91 15.56 13.11
C ILE A 433 3.14 15.44 14.63
N GLU A 434 2.76 16.45 15.42
CA GLU A 434 2.80 16.43 16.89
C GLU A 434 1.65 15.60 17.48
N ASP A 435 0.46 15.57 16.87
CA ASP A 435 -0.60 14.64 17.31
C ASP A 435 -0.19 13.19 17.08
N VAL A 436 0.44 12.85 15.95
CA VAL A 436 0.95 11.48 15.69
C VAL A 436 2.13 11.14 16.61
N ALA A 437 3.04 12.08 16.89
CA ALA A 437 4.16 11.84 17.81
C ALA A 437 3.69 11.73 19.29
N ASN A 438 2.71 12.53 19.71
CA ASN A 438 2.15 12.48 21.06
C ASN A 438 1.18 11.31 21.23
N GLU A 439 0.46 10.88 20.20
CA GLU A 439 -0.35 9.66 20.21
C GLU A 439 0.54 8.40 20.21
N HIS A 440 1.66 8.36 19.49
CA HIS A 440 2.59 7.23 19.61
C HIS A 440 3.24 7.14 21.01
N HIS A 441 3.59 8.27 21.63
CA HIS A 441 4.17 8.28 22.98
C HIS A 441 3.11 8.06 24.09
N GLN A 442 1.84 8.43 23.86
CA GLN A 442 0.72 8.06 24.74
C GLN A 442 0.25 6.62 24.49
N ASN A 443 0.33 6.08 23.27
CA ASN A 443 -0.03 4.69 22.94
C ASN A 443 1.03 3.69 23.41
N GLU A 444 2.31 4.06 23.44
CA GLU A 444 3.34 3.28 24.17
C GLU A 444 3.02 3.12 25.67
N LYS A 445 2.25 4.06 26.26
CA LYS A 445 1.75 3.97 27.65
C LYS A 445 0.30 3.46 27.78
N LYS A 446 -0.52 3.53 26.71
CA LYS A 446 -1.91 3.03 26.63
C LYS A 446 -2.04 1.62 26.04
N HIS A 447 -0.95 1.00 25.57
CA HIS A 447 -0.91 -0.44 25.25
C HIS A 447 -1.07 -1.35 26.49
N ILE A 448 -1.50 -0.81 27.62
CA ILE A 448 -2.22 -1.55 28.66
C ILE A 448 -3.68 -1.64 28.24
N TRP A 449 -4.01 -2.75 27.59
CA TRP A 449 -5.33 -3.34 27.38
C TRP A 449 -6.47 -2.69 28.17
N ILE A 450 -7.41 -2.02 27.47
CA ILE A 450 -8.71 -1.70 28.04
C ILE A 450 -9.72 -2.72 27.54
N THR A 451 -10.03 -3.66 28.43
CA THR A 451 -11.24 -4.48 28.43
C THR A 451 -12.49 -3.65 28.70
N GLU A 452 -13.54 -3.94 27.92
CA GLU A 452 -14.98 -3.80 28.20
C GLU A 452 -15.63 -2.42 28.50
N LYS A 453 -16.86 -2.31 27.93
CA LYS A 453 -17.92 -1.30 28.06
C LYS A 453 -17.74 -0.08 27.13
N SER A 454 -18.62 0.18 26.16
CA SER A 454 -20.08 0.20 26.30
C SER A 454 -20.77 0.08 24.94
N ARG A 455 -21.70 -0.87 24.82
CA ARG A 455 -22.89 -0.75 23.98
C ARG A 455 -23.72 0.42 24.52
N ILE A 456 -24.17 1.33 23.65
CA ILE A 456 -25.54 1.82 23.49
C ILE A 456 -25.69 2.13 22.00
#